data_AF-A0A151BQJ1-F1
#
_entry.id   AF-A0A151BQJ1-F1
#
_cell.length_a   1.000
_cell.length_b   1.000
_cell.length_c   1.000
_cell.angle_alpha   90.00
_cell.angle_beta   90.00
_cell.angle_gamma   90.00
#
_symmetry.space_group_name_H-M   'P 1'
#
loop_
_entity.id
_entity.type
_entity.pdbx_description
1 polymer ?
#
loop_
_entity_poly.entity_id
_entity_poly.type
_entity_poly.pdbx_seq_one_letter_code
_entity_poly.pdbx_strand_id
1 'polypeptide(L)' 'MIEVDLIAIDLDGVLLERDGTILPAVKRALAEVVKRGVKIATASGRCLKYQVSSLKRNRLGISSGGASS' A
#
# COMPACT_ATOMS: atom_id res chain seq x y z
N MET A 1 4.78 -10.85 -22.97
CA MET A 1 4.16 -9.75 -22.18
C MET A 1 4.76 -9.82 -20.78
N ILE A 2 5.02 -8.69 -20.13
CA ILE A 2 5.51 -8.67 -18.74
C ILE A 2 4.30 -8.83 -17.83
N GLU A 3 4.34 -9.83 -16.96
CA GLU A 3 3.36 -10.04 -15.89
C GLU A 3 3.86 -9.35 -14.62
N VAL A 4 2.96 -8.67 -13.91
CA VAL A 4 3.32 -7.93 -12.68
C VAL A 4 2.85 -8.74 -11.48
N ASP A 5 3.80 -9.27 -10.72
CA ASP A 5 3.51 -10.06 -9.52
C ASP A 5 3.46 -9.23 -8.22
N LEU A 6 4.12 -8.06 -8.22
CA LEU A 6 4.26 -7.20 -7.05
C LEU A 6 4.24 -5.72 -7.47
N ILE A 7 3.48 -4.92 -6.72
CA ILE A 7 3.53 -3.46 -6.77
C ILE A 7 4.03 -2.94 -5.42
N ALA A 8 5.11 -2.18 -5.44
CA ALA A 8 5.61 -1.47 -4.27
C ALA A 8 5.22 0.01 -4.37
N ILE A 9 4.54 0.55 -3.35
CA ILE A 9 3.99 1.91 -3.37
C ILE A 9 4.54 2.69 -2.18
N ASP A 10 5.10 3.87 -2.43
CA ASP A 10 5.45 4.80 -1.35
C ASP A 10 4.19 5.37 -0.66
N LEU A 11 4.37 5.90 0.54
CA LEU A 11 3.28 6.42 1.36
C LEU A 11 3.06 7.92 1.16
N ASP A 12 3.92 8.76 1.72
CA ASP A 12 3.65 10.18 1.89
C ASP A 12 3.63 10.91 0.55
N GLY A 13 2.48 11.48 0.16
CA GLY A 13 2.33 12.19 -1.10
C GLY A 13 2.24 11.29 -2.33
N VAL A 14 2.18 9.96 -2.14
CA VAL A 14 1.95 8.98 -3.22
C VAL A 14 0.67 8.19 -2.94
N LEU A 15 0.65 7.35 -1.91
CA LEU A 15 -0.55 6.63 -1.50
C LEU A 15 -1.41 7.44 -0.53
N LEU A 16 -0.77 8.19 0.36
CA LEU A 16 -1.41 9.04 1.36
C LEU A 16 -1.54 10.47 0.84
N GLU A 17 -2.76 11.00 0.94
CA GLU A 17 -3.04 12.43 0.84
C GLU A 17 -2.34 13.19 1.98
N ARG A 18 -2.28 14.53 1.87
CA ARG A 18 -1.64 15.38 2.89
C ARG A 18 -2.22 15.21 4.29
N ASP A 19 -3.48 14.82 4.41
CA ASP A 19 -4.17 14.55 5.68
C ASP A 19 -3.99 13.09 6.18
N GLY A 20 -3.21 12.28 5.48
CA GLY A 20 -2.96 10.88 5.80
C GLY A 20 -4.10 9.93 5.39
N THR A 21 -5.08 10.39 4.62
CA THR A 21 -6.12 9.53 4.05
C THR A 21 -5.66 8.90 2.74
N ILE A 22 -6.31 7.79 2.36
CA ILE A 22 -6.21 7.19 1.03
C ILE A 22 -7.55 7.36 0.34
N LEU A 23 -7.53 7.87 -0.89
CA LEU A 23 -8.75 8.08 -1.66
C LEU A 23 -9.55 6.78 -1.85
N PRO A 24 -10.89 6.83 -1.78
CA PRO A 24 -11.73 5.63 -2.00
C PRO A 24 -11.50 4.96 -3.35
N ALA A 25 -11.25 5.74 -4.41
CA ALA A 25 -10.97 5.22 -5.75
C ALA A 25 -9.67 4.40 -5.78
N VAL A 26 -8.63 4.87 -5.10
CA VAL A 26 -7.34 4.16 -4.98
C VAL A 26 -7.54 2.84 -4.23
N LYS A 27 -8.29 2.83 -3.11
CA LYS A 27 -8.60 1.58 -2.39
C LYS A 27 -9.29 0.54 -3.26
N ARG A 28 -10.25 0.97 -4.11
CA ARG A 28 -10.92 0.07 -5.06
C ARG A 28 -9.94 -0.49 -6.09
N ALA A 29 -9.09 0.35 -6.66
CA ALA A 29 -8.07 -0.08 -7.62
C ALA A 29 -7.10 -1.10 -7.01
N LEU A 30 -6.59 -0.84 -5.80
CA LEU A 30 -5.72 -1.78 -5.08
C LEU A 30 -6.43 -3.12 -4.82
N ALA A 31 -7.71 -3.09 -4.45
CA ALA A 31 -8.49 -4.32 -4.26
C ALA A 31 -8.67 -5.11 -5.57
N GLU A 32 -8.88 -4.45 -6.71
CA GLU A 32 -8.94 -5.13 -8.01
C GLU A 32 -7.62 -5.75 -8.42
N VAL A 33 -6.51 -5.05 -8.17
CA VAL A 33 -5.15 -5.56 -8.42
C VAL A 33 -4.88 -6.81 -7.58
N VAL A 34 -5.23 -6.80 -6.28
CA VAL A 34 -5.09 -7.98 -5.41
C VAL A 34 -5.95 -9.15 -5.88
N LYS A 35 -7.19 -8.90 -6.36
CA LYS A 35 -8.05 -9.95 -6.94
C LYS A 35 -7.43 -10.63 -8.17
N ARG A 36 -6.53 -9.94 -8.88
CA ARG A 36 -5.78 -10.50 -10.01
C ARG A 36 -4.54 -11.29 -9.58
N GLY A 37 -4.31 -11.46 -8.28
CA GLY A 37 -3.18 -12.22 -7.73
C GLY A 37 -1.92 -11.39 -7.47
N VAL A 38 -1.95 -10.09 -7.78
CA VAL A 38 -0.80 -9.19 -7.61
C VAL A 38 -0.65 -8.80 -6.14
N LYS A 39 0.57 -8.92 -5.61
CA LYS A 39 0.90 -8.52 -4.25
C LYS A 39 1.13 -7.00 -4.18
N ILE A 40 0.82 -6.40 -3.04
CA ILE A 40 1.05 -4.97 -2.80
C ILE A 40 1.88 -4.83 -1.54
N ALA A 41 2.97 -4.07 -1.63
CA ALA A 41 3.85 -3.74 -0.51
C ALA A 41 4.04 -2.22 -0.42
N THR A 42 4.39 -1.74 0.77
CA THR A 42 4.77 -0.34 0.99
C THR A 42 6.28 -0.18 0.82
N ALA A 43 6.70 0.84 0.07
CA ALA A 43 8.10 1.19 -0.14
C ALA A 43 8.35 2.61 0.38
N SER A 44 8.52 2.71 1.71
CA SER A 44 8.66 4.00 2.38
C SER A 44 9.81 3.97 3.37
N GLY A 45 10.53 5.09 3.49
CA GLY A 45 11.55 5.30 4.52
C GLY A 45 10.99 5.45 5.94
N ARG A 46 9.66 5.47 6.10
CA ARG A 46 9.02 5.50 7.42
C ARG A 46 9.19 4.18 8.15
N CYS A 47 9.24 4.21 9.48
CA CYS A 47 9.34 2.98 10.28
C CYS A 47 8.11 2.08 10.09
N LEU A 48 8.28 0.76 10.25
CA LEU A 48 7.22 -0.23 10.04
C LEU A 48 5.93 0.09 10.83
N LYS A 49 6.07 0.57 12.08
CA LYS A 49 4.93 0.98 12.92
C LYS A 49 4.09 2.06 12.26
N TYR A 50 4.74 3.06 11.66
CA TYR A 50 4.06 4.12 10.93
C TYR A 50 3.30 3.54 9.74
N GLN A 51 3.97 2.76 8.90
CA GLN A 51 3.37 2.14 7.72
C GLN A 51 2.13 1.31 8.08
N VAL A 52 2.26 0.43 9.08
CA VAL A 52 1.18 -0.40 9.63
C VAL A 52 0.02 0.45 10.15
N SER A 53 0.30 1.51 10.92
CA SER A 53 -0.77 2.36 11.47
C SER A 53 -1.52 3.14 10.39
N SER A 54 -0.83 3.62 9.35
CA SER A 54 -1.42 4.35 8.23
C SER A 54 -2.34 3.47 7.38
N LEU A 55 -1.93 2.23 7.11
CA LEU A 55 -2.77 1.24 6.41
C LEU A 55 -4.01 0.85 7.25
N LYS A 56 -3.84 0.57 8.55
CA LYS A 56 -4.96 0.26 9.46
C LYS A 56 -5.97 1.40 9.55
N ARG A 57 -5.50 2.64 9.72
CA ARG A 57 -6.36 3.84 9.76
C ARG A 57 -7.20 3.97 8.48
N ASN A 58 -6.62 3.56 7.35
CA ASN A 58 -7.28 3.57 6.05
C ASN A 58 -8.11 2.32 5.74
N ARG A 59 -8.28 1.41 6.71
CA ARG A 59 -9.03 0.15 6.58
C ARG A 59 -8.48 -0.78 5.48
N LEU A 60 -7.17 -0.69 5.22
CA LEU A 60 -6.48 -1.65 4.38
C LEU A 60 -5.93 -2.79 5.24
N GLY A 61 -6.14 -4.02 4.78
CA GLY A 61 -5.58 -5.22 5.42
C GLY A 61 -4.06 -5.21 5.33
N ILE A 62 -3.40 -5.74 6.35
CA ILE A 62 -1.94 -5.87 6.36
C ILE A 62 -1.62 -7.33 6.12
N SER A 63 -0.95 -7.61 5.01
CA SER A 63 -0.14 -8.81 4.88
C SER A 63 1.31 -8.36 5.01
N SER A 64 2.03 -8.88 5.99
CA SER A 64 3.40 -8.46 6.30
C SER A 64 4.33 -8.82 5.14
N GLY A 65 4.77 -7.81 4.38
CA GLY A 65 5.77 -7.91 3.31
C GLY A 65 6.74 -6.74 3.34
N GLY A 66 7.14 -6.30 4.55
CA GLY A 66 8.07 -5.18 4.70
C GLY A 66 9.49 -5.58 4.33
N ALA A 67 10.03 -5.00 3.25
CA ALA A 67 11.45 -4.96 3.00
C ALA A 67 12.03 -3.81 3.84
N SER A 68 12.40 -4.09 5.09
CA SER A 68 13.25 -3.20 5.87
C SER A 68 14.68 -3.33 5.34
N SER A 69 15.14 -2.31 4.62
CA SER A 69 16.56 -2.03 4.38
C SER A 69 17.22 -1.52 5.64
#